data_AF-A0A2E0T9U7-F1
#
_entry.id   AF-A0A2E0T9U7-F1
#
_cell.length_a   1.000
_cell.length_b   1.000
_cell.length_c   1.000
_cell.angle_alpha   90.00
_cell.angle_beta   90.00
_cell.angle_gamma   90.00
#
_symmetry.space_group_name_H-M   'P 1'
#
loop_
_entity.id
_entity.type
_entity.pdbx_description
1 polymer ?
#
loop_
_entity_poly.entity_id
_entity_poly.type
_entity_poly.pdbx_seq_one_letter_code
_entity_poly.pdbx_strand_id
1 'polypeptide(L)'
;MSRLRLVLLLGLLALSLGPAPGEVGGCGAEVEEADAEAFCLAQSAWDCRRQEARGEIGAEDVQGCVDQSVVDCEGTNWPFTCQPFPTDRQAQACIDQLSLASNVDRAIADIPECQLCGGGS
;
A
#
# COMPACT_ATOMS: atom_id res chain seq x y z
N MET A 1 4.53 -29.17 -42.48
CA MET A 1 5.29 -28.32 -41.53
C MET A 1 5.16 -26.88 -42.02
N SER A 2 4.69 -25.86 -41.33
CA SER A 2 4.27 -25.77 -39.94
C SER A 2 3.47 -24.47 -39.73
N ARG A 3 2.34 -24.28 -40.42
CA ARG A 3 1.47 -23.11 -40.20
C ARG A 3 0.96 -23.03 -38.75
N LEU A 4 0.80 -24.19 -38.12
CA LEU A 4 0.48 -24.32 -36.69
C LEU A 4 1.58 -23.77 -35.77
N ARG A 5 2.87 -23.82 -36.16
CA ARG A 5 3.97 -23.26 -35.35
C ARG A 5 4.00 -21.73 -35.41
N LEU A 6 3.62 -21.15 -36.55
CA LEU A 6 3.64 -19.69 -36.73
C LEU A 6 2.58 -19.00 -35.84
N VAL A 7 1.39 -19.59 -35.75
CA VAL A 7 0.29 -19.07 -34.91
C VAL A 7 0.62 -19.21 -33.42
N LEU A 8 1.27 -20.32 -33.02
CA LEU A 8 1.72 -20.54 -31.64
C LEU A 8 2.81 -19.54 -31.21
N LEU A 9 3.73 -19.21 -32.12
CA LEU A 9 4.78 -18.22 -31.86
C LEU A 9 4.22 -16.79 -31.75
N LEU A 10 3.21 -16.44 -32.55
CA LEU A 10 2.53 -15.13 -32.46
C LEU A 10 1.69 -14.99 -31.18
N GLY A 11 1.06 -16.07 -30.72
CA GLY A 11 0.31 -16.08 -29.45
C GLY A 11 1.20 -15.90 -28.22
N LEU A 12 2.41 -16.48 -28.24
CA LEU A 12 3.39 -16.34 -27.16
C LEU A 12 4.01 -14.94 -27.08
N LEU A 13 4.18 -14.25 -28.20
CA LEU A 13 4.71 -12.86 -28.21
C LEU A 13 3.69 -11.83 -27.69
N ALA A 14 2.39 -12.11 -27.77
CA ALA A 14 1.35 -11.22 -27.27
C ALA A 14 1.22 -11.25 -25.73
N LEU A 15 1.78 -12.25 -25.06
CA LEU A 15 1.76 -12.41 -23.61
C LEU A 15 2.92 -11.68 -22.90
N SER A 16 3.87 -11.08 -23.63
CA SER A 16 5.02 -10.37 -23.05
C SER A 16 4.88 -8.84 -23.04
N LEU A 17 3.71 -8.30 -23.38
CA LEU A 17 3.41 -6.86 -23.39
C LEU A 17 2.25 -6.48 -22.46
N GLY A 18 2.01 -7.28 -21.41
CA GLY A 18 1.26 -6.79 -20.26
C GLY A 18 2.13 -5.78 -19.50
N PRO A 19 1.57 -4.69 -18.95
CA PRO A 19 2.32 -3.88 -17.99
C PRO A 19 2.74 -4.82 -16.86
N ALA A 20 4.05 -4.90 -16.61
CA ALA A 20 4.53 -5.58 -15.42
C ALA A 20 3.91 -4.85 -14.21
N PRO A 21 3.26 -5.56 -13.28
CA PRO A 21 2.92 -4.97 -12.00
C PRO A 21 4.25 -4.77 -11.25
N GLY A 22 4.82 -3.58 -11.38
CA GLY A 22 6.14 -3.27 -10.85
C GLY A 22 6.97 -2.33 -11.72
N GLU A 23 6.39 -1.25 -12.24
CA GLU A 23 7.17 -0.05 -12.55
C GLU A 23 7.55 0.60 -11.21
N VAL A 24 8.52 0.02 -10.49
CA VAL A 24 9.17 0.74 -9.40
C VAL A 24 10.17 1.71 -10.03
N GLY A 25 9.89 3.00 -9.81
CA GLY A 25 10.54 4.13 -10.45
C GLY A 25 12.07 4.06 -10.49
N GLY A 26 12.59 4.65 -11.57
CA GLY A 26 13.97 4.50 -12.02
C GLY A 26 15.04 4.91 -11.03
N CYS A 27 16.23 4.34 -11.26
CA CYS A 27 17.48 4.71 -10.59
C CYS A 27 17.82 6.19 -10.89
N GLY A 28 17.24 7.10 -10.10
CA GLY A 28 17.44 8.55 -10.26
C GLY A 28 16.27 9.43 -9.84
N ALA A 29 15.15 8.87 -9.37
CA ALA A 29 14.05 9.68 -8.85
C ALA A 29 14.48 10.38 -7.55
N GLU A 30 14.25 11.69 -7.51
CA GLU A 30 14.29 12.50 -6.29
C GLU A 30 13.45 11.80 -5.21
N VAL A 31 13.95 11.84 -3.97
CA VAL A 31 13.25 11.20 -2.85
C VAL A 31 12.06 12.08 -2.51
N GLU A 32 10.88 11.72 -3.03
CA GLU A 32 9.63 12.44 -2.81
C GLU A 32 9.13 12.22 -1.37
N GLU A 33 8.74 13.32 -0.72
CA GLU A 33 8.11 13.30 0.59
C GLU A 33 6.70 12.75 0.45
N ALA A 34 6.33 11.80 1.31
CA ALA A 34 5.01 11.19 1.27
C ALA A 34 3.94 12.21 1.65
N ASP A 35 2.81 12.17 0.96
CA ASP A 35 1.62 12.91 1.37
C ASP A 35 1.00 12.24 2.62
N ALA A 36 0.86 13.02 3.70
CA ALA A 36 0.44 12.50 5.00
C ALA A 36 -1.03 12.06 5.01
N GLU A 37 -1.90 12.77 4.29
CA GLU A 37 -3.32 12.46 4.16
C GLU A 37 -3.50 11.17 3.33
N ALA A 38 -2.83 11.07 2.19
CA ALA A 38 -2.84 9.87 1.36
C ALA A 38 -2.31 8.65 2.11
N PHE A 39 -1.24 8.80 2.90
CA PHE A 39 -0.73 7.73 3.75
C PHE A 39 -1.74 7.31 4.82
N CYS A 40 -2.38 8.28 5.50
CA CYS A 40 -3.42 8.01 6.50
C CYS A 40 -4.57 7.20 5.89
N LEU A 41 -5.08 7.62 4.72
CA LEU A 41 -6.14 6.91 4.02
C LEU A 41 -5.75 5.47 3.68
N ALA A 42 -4.55 5.27 3.14
CA ALA A 42 -4.06 3.94 2.77
C ALA A 42 -3.87 3.04 4.00
N GLN A 43 -3.27 3.55 5.07
CA GLN A 43 -3.07 2.81 6.32
C GLN A 43 -4.41 2.40 6.94
N SER A 44 -5.34 3.34 7.06
CA SER A 44 -6.66 3.08 7.66
C SER A 44 -7.48 2.10 6.84
N ALA A 45 -7.44 2.20 5.51
CA ALA A 45 -8.11 1.24 4.63
C ALA A 45 -7.58 -0.20 4.85
N TRP A 46 -6.26 -0.36 4.98
CA TRP A 46 -5.68 -1.66 5.32
C TRP A 46 -6.03 -2.12 6.73
N ASP A 47 -6.11 -1.21 7.70
CA ASP A 47 -6.56 -1.57 9.04
C ASP A 47 -8.00 -2.11 9.02
N CYS A 48 -8.92 -1.46 8.31
CA CYS A 48 -10.29 -1.96 8.12
C CYS A 48 -10.32 -3.37 7.52
N ARG A 49 -9.51 -3.63 6.48
CA ARG A 49 -9.40 -4.98 5.89
C ARG A 49 -8.84 -6.00 6.87
N ARG A 50 -7.93 -5.59 7.77
CA ARG A 50 -7.34 -6.46 8.78
C ARG A 50 -8.33 -6.71 9.93
N GLN A 51 -9.12 -5.72 10.33
CA GLN A 51 -10.23 -5.89 11.28
C GLN A 51 -11.25 -6.92 10.76
N GLU A 52 -11.61 -6.87 9.47
CA GLU A 52 -12.44 -7.90 8.83
C GLU A 52 -11.79 -9.28 8.90
N ALA A 53 -10.49 -9.37 8.57
CA ALA A 53 -9.76 -10.64 8.60
C ALA A 53 -9.64 -11.24 10.02
N ARG A 54 -9.61 -10.39 11.05
CA ARG A 54 -9.67 -10.80 12.47
C ARG A 54 -11.09 -11.10 12.96
N GLY A 55 -12.12 -10.77 12.17
CA GLY A 55 -13.53 -10.93 12.53
C GLY A 55 -14.03 -9.89 13.54
N GLU A 56 -13.35 -8.75 13.66
CA GLU A 56 -13.74 -7.63 14.52
C GLU A 56 -14.90 -6.83 13.92
N ILE A 57 -14.96 -6.77 12.58
CA ILE A 57 -16.05 -6.17 11.81
C ILE A 57 -16.55 -7.16 10.74
N GLY A 58 -17.82 -7.02 10.34
CA GLY A 58 -18.39 -7.77 9.22
C GLY A 58 -17.86 -7.27 7.87
N ALA A 59 -17.92 -8.13 6.84
CA ALA A 59 -17.55 -7.76 5.48
C ALA A 59 -18.41 -6.61 4.93
N GLU A 60 -19.67 -6.52 5.38
CA GLU A 60 -20.61 -5.45 5.08
C GLU A 60 -20.22 -4.10 5.70
N ASP A 61 -19.45 -4.10 6.79
CA ASP A 61 -19.08 -2.90 7.54
C ASP A 61 -17.74 -2.30 7.06
N VAL A 62 -16.96 -3.06 6.28
CA VAL A 62 -15.64 -2.64 5.78
C VAL A 62 -15.72 -1.33 5.01
N GLN A 63 -16.72 -1.18 4.13
CA GLN A 63 -16.86 0.05 3.36
C GLN A 63 -17.14 1.24 4.28
N GLY A 64 -17.99 1.08 5.29
CA GLY A 64 -18.26 2.12 6.28
C GLY A 64 -17.01 2.51 7.08
N CYS A 65 -16.17 1.54 7.43
CA CYS A 65 -14.87 1.78 8.07
C CYS A 65 -13.92 2.59 7.17
N VAL A 66 -13.83 2.24 5.88
CA VAL A 66 -13.01 2.97 4.90
C VAL A 66 -13.56 4.38 4.67
N ASP A 67 -14.88 4.54 4.57
CA ASP A 67 -15.52 5.84 4.37
C ASP A 67 -15.30 6.77 5.56
N GLN A 68 -15.33 6.23 6.79
CA GLN A 68 -15.01 7.00 7.99
C GLN A 68 -13.56 7.50 7.98
N SER A 69 -12.63 6.72 7.41
CA SER A 69 -11.22 7.12 7.29
C SER A 69 -11.04 8.38 6.43
N VAL A 70 -11.93 8.64 5.47
CA VAL A 70 -11.89 9.88 4.67
C VAL A 70 -12.09 11.11 5.55
N VAL A 71 -13.04 11.03 6.50
CA VAL A 71 -13.32 12.11 7.44
C VAL A 71 -12.18 12.25 8.46
N ASP A 72 -11.67 11.13 8.96
CA ASP A 72 -10.64 11.13 10.01
C ASP A 72 -9.27 11.59 9.49
N CYS A 73 -8.98 11.35 8.21
CA CYS A 73 -7.70 11.72 7.59
C CYS A 73 -7.69 13.11 6.95
N GLU A 74 -8.85 13.76 6.74
CA GLU A 74 -8.93 15.07 6.08
C GLU A 74 -8.03 16.11 6.76
N GLY A 75 -7.11 16.71 5.99
CA GLY A 75 -6.18 17.73 6.49
C GLY A 75 -5.07 17.18 7.39
N THR A 76 -4.86 15.86 7.40
CA THR A 76 -3.72 15.25 8.09
C THR A 76 -2.40 15.73 7.48
N ASN A 77 -1.47 16.08 8.35
CA ASN A 77 -0.13 16.55 7.97
C ASN A 77 0.91 15.88 8.87
N TRP A 78 2.13 15.70 8.34
CA TRP A 78 3.25 15.26 9.17
C TRP A 78 3.56 16.29 10.24
N PRO A 79 3.78 15.89 11.50
CA PRO A 79 4.19 16.83 12.53
C PRO A 79 5.58 17.39 12.20
N PHE A 80 5.82 18.68 12.45
CA PHE A 80 7.11 19.32 12.17
C PHE A 80 8.31 18.64 12.86
N THR A 81 8.07 17.98 14.00
CA THR A 81 9.08 17.18 14.71
C THR A 81 9.51 15.93 13.93
N CYS A 82 8.78 15.54 12.88
CA CYS A 82 9.09 14.41 12.03
C CYS A 82 10.18 14.71 10.98
N GLN A 83 10.72 15.93 10.90
CA GLN A 83 11.74 16.23 9.90
C GLN A 83 13.03 15.40 10.11
N PRO A 84 13.57 14.76 9.04
CA PRO A 84 13.10 14.78 7.66
C PRO A 84 11.80 13.98 7.47
N PHE A 85 10.83 14.56 6.75
CA PHE A 85 9.52 13.95 6.58
C PHE A 85 9.63 12.57 5.91
N PRO A 86 8.68 11.65 6.19
CA PRO A 86 8.70 10.33 5.60
C PRO A 86 8.60 10.44 4.09
N THR A 87 9.28 9.53 3.41
CA THR A 87 9.34 9.47 1.95
C THR A 87 8.26 8.54 1.44
N ASP A 88 7.84 8.69 0.17
CA ASP A 88 6.88 7.76 -0.45
C ASP A 88 7.32 6.31 -0.34
N ARG A 89 8.62 6.05 -0.47
CA ARG A 89 9.18 4.70 -0.30
C ARG A 89 8.96 4.15 1.10
N GLN A 90 9.11 4.98 2.14
CA GLN A 90 8.89 4.56 3.53
C GLN A 90 7.40 4.36 3.80
N ALA A 91 6.55 5.27 3.31
CA ALA A 91 5.11 5.13 3.38
C ALA A 91 4.65 3.81 2.73
N GLN A 92 5.10 3.54 1.50
CA GLN A 92 4.76 2.31 0.78
C GLN A 92 5.28 1.06 1.49
N ALA A 93 6.47 1.09 2.09
CA ALA A 93 6.98 -0.05 2.85
C ALA A 93 6.07 -0.43 4.02
N CYS A 94 5.46 0.54 4.72
CA CYS A 94 4.44 0.25 5.72
C CYS A 94 3.20 -0.40 5.08
N ILE A 95 2.66 0.20 4.01
CA ILE A 95 1.47 -0.31 3.32
C ILE A 95 1.67 -1.75 2.84
N ASP A 96 2.85 -2.06 2.29
CA ASP A 96 3.22 -3.41 1.87
C ASP A 96 3.18 -4.38 3.05
N GLN A 97 3.71 -4.00 4.22
CA GLN A 97 3.66 -4.83 5.42
C GLN A 97 2.24 -5.05 5.94
N LEU A 98 1.37 -4.03 5.87
CA LEU A 98 -0.03 -4.14 6.29
C LEU A 98 -0.82 -5.10 5.40
N SER A 99 -0.45 -5.20 4.12
CA SER A 99 -1.10 -6.13 3.18
C SER A 99 -0.76 -7.61 3.43
N LEU A 100 0.30 -7.90 4.18
CA LEU A 100 0.74 -9.27 4.44
C LEU A 100 -0.18 -9.98 5.43
N ALA A 101 -0.68 -11.15 5.03
CA ALA A 101 -1.49 -12.01 5.89
C ALA A 101 -0.79 -12.35 7.23
N SER A 102 0.55 -12.43 7.25
CA SER A 102 1.33 -12.68 8.45
C SER A 102 1.30 -11.54 9.48
N ASN A 103 0.87 -10.35 9.10
CA ASN A 103 0.78 -9.17 9.95
C ASN A 103 -0.67 -8.83 10.34
N VAL A 104 -1.66 -9.65 9.97
CA VAL A 104 -3.08 -9.40 10.29
C VAL A 104 -3.30 -9.20 11.80
N ASP A 105 -2.68 -10.02 12.65
CA ASP A 105 -2.83 -9.97 14.11
C ASP A 105 -1.83 -9.04 14.83
N ARG A 106 -0.89 -8.44 14.09
CA ARG A 106 0.16 -7.58 14.68
C ARG A 106 -0.35 -6.14 14.81
N ALA A 107 -0.19 -5.47 15.94
CA ALA A 107 -0.57 -4.05 16.01
C ALA A 107 0.25 -3.22 15.00
N ILE A 108 -0.35 -2.20 14.38
CA ILE A 108 0.33 -1.35 13.39
C ILE A 108 1.59 -0.71 14.00
N ALA A 109 1.49 -0.24 15.25
CA ALA A 109 2.61 0.32 15.99
C ALA A 109 3.78 -0.66 16.19
N ASP A 110 3.52 -1.96 16.16
CA ASP A 110 4.56 -2.99 16.28
C ASP A 110 5.23 -3.30 14.94
N ILE A 111 4.71 -2.85 13.80
CA ILE A 111 5.31 -3.08 12.47
C ILE A 111 6.41 -2.04 12.24
N PRO A 112 7.70 -2.44 12.15
CA PRO A 112 8.82 -1.50 12.08
C PRO A 112 8.70 -0.50 10.91
N GLU A 113 8.23 -0.96 9.76
CA GLU A 113 8.05 -0.17 8.56
C GLU A 113 6.95 0.89 8.72
N CYS A 114 6.01 0.69 9.64
CA CYS A 114 4.92 1.62 9.95
C CYS A 114 5.26 2.62 11.05
N GLN A 115 6.44 2.54 11.66
CA GLN A 115 6.93 3.51 12.65
C GLN A 115 7.51 4.75 11.95
N LEU A 116 6.73 5.34 11.04
CA LEU A 116 7.08 6.61 10.44
C LEU A 116 7.12 7.68 11.53
N CYS A 117 8.04 8.64 11.39
CA CYS A 117 8.28 9.69 12.41
C CYS A 117 8.76 9.19 13.79
N GLY A 118 9.28 7.96 13.91
CA GLY A 118 9.88 7.46 15.15
C GLY A 118 8.96 6.63 16.06
N GLY A 119 7.77 6.25 15.57
CA GLY A 119 6.93 5.24 16.22
C GLY A 119 6.21 5.72 17.48
N GLY A 120 4.96 6.18 17.30
CA GLY A 120 3.98 6.32 18.37
C GLY A 120 4.05 7.62 19.16
N SER A 121 3.03 8.47 18.99
CA SER A 121 2.53 9.33 20.07
C SER A 121 1.45 8.59 20.84
#